data_AF-A0A0S7Y1A4-F1
#
_entry.id   AF-A0A0S7Y1A4-F1
#
_cell.length_a   1.000
_cell.length_b   1.000
_cell.length_c   1.000
_cell.angle_alpha   90.00
_cell.angle_beta   90.00
_cell.angle_gamma   90.00
#
_symmetry.space_group_name_H-M   'P 1'
#
loop_
_entity.id
_entity.type
_entity.pdbx_description
1 polymer ?
#
loop_
_entity_poly.entity_id
_entity_poly.type
_entity_poly.pdbx_seq_one_letter_code
_entity_poly.pdbx_strand_id
1 'polypeptide(L)' 'MLDKIKKFLKEVRFELTKVTWTTRQELIYSTIVVIVVSIILSIFVGVVDLGLSNLASMLLG' A
#
# COMPACT_ATOMS: atom_id res chain seq x y z
N MET A 1 -20.19 -22.72 -26.80
CA MET A 1 -19.90 -21.62 -25.84
C MET A 1 -19.12 -22.13 -24.62
N LEU A 2 -19.50 -23.25 -24.02
CA LEU A 2 -18.81 -23.87 -22.88
C LEU A 2 -17.33 -24.19 -23.15
N ASP A 3 -16.97 -24.63 -24.37
CA ASP A 3 -15.58 -24.93 -24.72
C ASP A 3 -14.67 -23.69 -24.80
N LYS A 4 -15.23 -22.53 -25.20
CA LYS A 4 -14.49 -21.25 -25.18
C LYS A 4 -14.15 -20.84 -23.75
N ILE A 5 -15.07 -21.03 -22.81
CA ILE A 5 -14.87 -20.70 -21.38
C ILE A 5 -13.82 -21.63 -20.75
N LYS A 6 -13.87 -22.93 -21.02
CA LYS A 6 -12.84 -23.87 -20.56
C LYS A 6 -11.46 -23.53 -21.09
N LYS A 7 -11.38 -23.12 -22.37
CA LYS A 7 -10.13 -22.70 -23.00
C LYS A 7 -9.59 -21.41 -22.37
N PHE A 8 -10.45 -20.41 -22.18
CA PHE A 8 -10.11 -19.14 -21.52
C PHE A 8 -9.59 -19.35 -20.09
N LEU A 9 -10.26 -20.16 -19.27
CA LEU A 9 -9.79 -20.48 -17.91
C LEU A 9 -8.43 -21.20 -17.90
N LYS A 10 -8.18 -22.06 -18.90
CA LYS A 10 -6.90 -22.74 -19.05
C LYS A 10 -5.77 -21.78 -19.45
N GLU A 11 -6.06 -20.83 -20.34
CA GLU A 11 -5.15 -19.77 -20.76
C GLU A 11 -4.84 -18.81 -19.60
N VAL A 12 -5.85 -18.36 -18.85
CA VAL A 12 -5.69 -17.51 -17.65
C VAL A 12 -4.84 -18.21 -16.59
N ARG A 13 -5.12 -19.49 -16.31
CA ARG A 13 -4.29 -20.26 -15.36
C ARG A 13 -2.84 -20.36 -15.82
N PHE A 14 -2.60 -20.52 -17.12
CA PHE A 14 -1.27 -20.58 -17.69
C PHE A 14 -0.52 -19.25 -17.54
N GLU A 15 -1.18 -18.12 -17.81
CA GLU A 15 -0.61 -16.78 -17.62
C GLU A 15 -0.36 -16.44 -16.15
N LEU A 16 -1.23 -16.85 -15.23
CA LEU A 16 -1.01 -16.70 -13.80
C LEU A 16 0.25 -17.42 -13.31
N THR A 17 0.65 -18.52 -13.96
CA THR A 17 1.92 -19.20 -13.66
C THR A 17 3.16 -18.41 -14.10
N LYS A 18 3.01 -17.47 -15.05
CA LYS A 18 4.09 -16.56 -15.47
C LYS A 18 4.22 -15.34 -14.56
N VAL A 19 3.32 -15.17 -13.59
CA VAL A 19 3.43 -14.11 -12.60
C VAL A 19 4.61 -14.43 -11.70
N THR A 20 5.65 -13.62 -11.82
CA THR A 20 6.82 -13.66 -10.96
C THR A 20 6.42 -13.10 -9.61
N TRP A 21 6.07 -13.98 -8.67
CA TRP A 21 5.84 -13.59 -7.29
C TRP A 21 7.17 -13.19 -6.66
N THR A 22 7.18 -12.06 -5.97
CA THR A 22 8.32 -11.62 -5.18
C THR A 22 8.65 -12.68 -4.12
N THR A 23 9.91 -12.79 -3.77
CA THR A 23 10.32 -13.73 -2.72
C THR A 23 9.77 -13.27 -1.37
N ARG A 24 9.54 -14.21 -0.44
CA ARG A 24 9.04 -13.88 0.92
C ARG A 24 9.91 -12.82 1.61
N GLN A 25 11.21 -12.81 1.32
CA GLN A 25 12.16 -11.84 1.87
C GLN A 25 11.92 -10.44 1.30
N GLU A 26 11.79 -10.29 -0.02
CA GLU A 26 11.48 -9.00 -0.66
C GLU A 26 10.15 -8.42 -0.19
N LEU A 27 9.16 -9.28 0.05
CA LEU A 27 7.87 -8.87 0.58
C LEU A 27 8.03 -8.24 1.98
N ILE A 28 8.79 -8.88 2.85
CA ILE A 28 9.08 -8.37 4.21
C ILE A 28 9.86 -7.05 4.14
N TYR A 29 10.90 -6.96 3.31
CA TYR A 29 11.66 -5.72 3.15
C TYR A 29 10.77 -4.57 2.66
N SER A 30 9.91 -4.83 1.68
CA SER A 30 8.98 -3.83 1.15
C SER A 30 8.00 -3.36 2.23
N THR A 31 7.46 -4.27 3.05
CA THR A 31 6.57 -3.91 4.16
C THR A 31 7.30 -3.10 5.23
N ILE A 32 8.54 -3.44 5.58
CA ILE A 32 9.34 -2.69 6.56
C ILE A 32 9.54 -1.25 6.08
N VAL A 33 9.89 -1.05 4.81
CA VAL A 33 10.06 0.29 4.23
C VAL A 33 8.77 1.10 4.34
N VAL A 34 7.62 0.49 4.01
CA VAL A 34 6.31 1.16 4.12
C VAL A 34 6.01 1.56 5.56
N ILE A 35 6.29 0.68 6.54
CA ILE A 35 6.09 0.98 7.96
C ILE A 35 6.93 2.19 8.38
N VAL A 36 8.22 2.21 8.01
CA VAL A 36 9.13 3.32 8.35
C VAL A 36 8.63 4.64 7.76
N VAL A 37 8.26 4.65 6.48
CA VAL A 37 7.75 5.85 5.81
C VAL A 37 6.44 6.31 6.44
N SER A 38 5.55 5.38 6.79
CA SER A 38 4.27 5.70 7.45
C SER A 38 4.47 6.32 8.84
N ILE A 39 5.46 5.86 9.61
CA ILE A 39 5.81 6.44 10.92
C ILE A 39 6.36 7.86 10.76
N ILE A 40 7.23 8.09 9.77
CA ILE A 40 7.78 9.43 9.52
C ILE A 40 6.66 10.40 9.13
N LEU A 41 5.75 9.97 8.24
CA LEU A 41 4.59 10.77 7.83
C LEU A 41 3.65 11.05 9.00
N SER A 42 3.36 10.07 9.87
CA SER A 42 2.46 10.28 11.00
C SER A 42 3.03 11.28 12.02
N ILE A 43 4.34 11.23 12.27
CA ILE A 43 5.03 12.23 13.10
C ILE A 43 4.92 13.62 12.47
N PHE A 44 5.21 13.74 11.17
CA PHE A 44 5.13 15.02 10.47
C PHE A 44 3.73 15.63 10.54
N VAL A 45 2.70 14.84 10.20
CA VAL A 45 1.30 15.29 10.27
C VAL A 45 0.93 15.65 11.70
N GLY A 46 1.31 14.85 12.70
CA GLY A 46 1.04 15.15 14.11
C GLY A 46 1.67 16.48 14.58
N VAL A 47 2.90 16.79 14.15
CA VAL A 47 3.54 18.08 14.46
C VAL A 47 2.79 19.22 13.79
N VAL A 48 2.38 19.05 12.53
CA VAL A 48 1.62 20.06 11.77
C VAL A 48 0.26 20.30 12.41
N ASP A 49 -0.46 19.26 12.82
CA ASP A 49 -1.76 19.35 13.47
C ASP A 49 -1.66 20.08 14.83
N LEU A 50 -0.63 19.79 15.62
CA LEU A 50 -0.37 20.51 16.87
C LEU A 50 -0.03 21.98 16.62
N GLY A 51 0.80 22.28 15.61
CA GLY A 51 1.13 23.65 15.24
C GLY A 51 -0.10 24.45 14.79
N LEU A 52 -0.91 23.86 13.92
CA LEU A 52 -2.16 24.44 13.43
C LEU A 52 -3.20 24.60 14.53
N SER A 53 -3.36 23.61 15.42
CA SER A 53 -4.31 23.68 16.53
C SER A 53 -3.98 24.82 17.48
N ASN A 54 -2.70 25.02 17.81
CA ASN A 54 -2.28 26.15 18.63
C ASN A 54 -2.55 27.48 17.93
N LEU A 55 -2.22 27.60 16.64
CA LEU A 55 -2.48 28.82 15.86
C LEU A 55 -3.98 29.12 15.76
N ALA A 56 -4.81 28.10 15.50
CA ALA A 56 -6.26 28.22 15.43
C ALA A 56 -6.85 28.64 16.77
N SER A 57 -6.37 28.10 17.89
CA SER A 57 -6.82 28.49 19.23
C SER A 57 -6.49 29.94 19.57
N MET A 58 -5.36 30.46 19.08
CA MET A 58 -4.93 31.85 19.28
C MET A 58 -5.67 32.84 18.36
N LEU A 59 -6.26 32.38 17.26
CA LEU A 59 -7.08 33.19 16.35
C LEU A 59 -8.57 33.20 16.74
N LEU A 60 -9.06 32.11 17.34
CA LEU A 60 -10.46 31.97 17.78
C LEU A 60 -10.69 32.40 19.24
N GLY A 61 -9.63 32.47 20.05
CA GLY A 61 -9.63 33.12 21.36
C GLY A 61 -9.33 34.60 21.24
#